data_AF-A0AAJ4JY10-F1
#
_entry.id   AF-A0AAJ4JY10-F1
#
_cell.length_a   1.000
_cell.length_b   1.000
_cell.length_c   1.000
_cell.angle_alpha   90.00
_cell.angle_beta   90.00
_cell.angle_gamma   90.00
#
_symmetry.space_group_name_H-M   'P 1'
#
loop_
_entity.id
_entity.type
_entity.pdbx_description
1 polymer ?
#
loop_
_entity_poly.entity_id
_entity_poly.type
_entity_poly.pdbx_seq_one_letter_code
_entity_poly.pdbx_strand_id
1 'polypeptide(L)'
;MKKLLGILSILLSGTTGSFGVHGCAIRGNNLSKTNEYKAEANQDIETFYKIITLIKKKIKDWWDAKALIDINKYFNDVTKLNEFITTLKSDESQPFIGAAISKWPFLEQLINDFKKEVNNINSELAITYNNFYRDTEKEFPILLSDDNIKLKVNKINFDKLSKLIAENKENLNAITISFDINYSVKFKEFDQVYESNGLVIASNNLEVLTNVQENIELWFINFINDLLIKQENKIIDRSNQHFNNINGNNTIWPIIKQELDKKNIITNSQPYFSHFFNTLNLWSSFYRKNSMLTLVGEGYQPDKLTAKNFLEFYKQHNNIISENNYYVKADIKYFLPGNLTIENLPFKDKTPQWRNLKTPIKVLVPKDKVDEQLQQFAEKIMAFWHYYKLETYNNKLVFKMNQADFDTLFKKVSLFKPESSVDARMTLLFETIFNLFNNTCAATEKIKSKIYKPNVAEEEKVISKFKMETIKDDKNITIKLFRNHYSDGNYPIYYINLSYNDFGYSFFFTPDEKERNLENDDYSFLQTIEFKVG
;
A
#
# COMPACT_ATOMS: atom_id res chain seq x y z
N MET A 1 -0.22 34.72 18.48
CA MET A 1 1.08 34.26 17.93
C MET A 1 1.13 32.74 18.11
N LYS A 2 0.69 31.95 17.13
CA LYS A 2 1.46 31.36 16.01
C LYS A 2 2.53 30.33 16.46
N LYS A 3 2.06 29.08 16.47
CA LYS A 3 2.73 27.80 16.14
C LYS A 3 3.77 27.24 17.13
N LEU A 4 3.38 26.20 17.86
CA LEU A 4 4.09 24.92 17.86
C LEU A 4 3.04 23.79 17.76
N LEU A 5 3.19 23.00 16.71
CA LEU A 5 2.28 21.98 16.20
C LEU A 5 3.19 20.79 15.85
N GLY A 6 2.87 19.62 16.38
CA GLY A 6 3.53 18.37 16.03
C GLY A 6 4.15 17.69 17.24
N ILE A 7 3.48 16.64 17.72
CA ILE A 7 4.00 15.30 18.06
C ILE A 7 2.77 14.45 18.39
N LEU A 8 2.83 13.15 18.03
CA LEU A 8 1.80 12.10 18.04
C LEU A 8 1.00 11.91 16.74
N SER A 9 1.74 11.48 15.71
CA SER A 9 1.17 10.74 14.57
C SER A 9 2.13 9.66 14.04
N ILE A 10 3.03 9.13 14.88
CA ILE A 10 3.98 8.08 14.50
C ILE A 10 4.11 7.10 15.67
N LEU A 11 3.18 6.14 15.71
CA LEU A 11 3.28 4.87 16.45
C LEU A 11 2.45 3.87 15.62
N LEU A 12 2.87 3.69 14.38
CA LEU A 12 2.17 2.93 13.34
C LEU A 12 3.19 2.33 12.37
N SER A 13 3.78 1.19 12.73
CA SER A 13 4.20 0.16 11.76
C SER A 13 4.91 -0.97 12.50
N GLY A 14 4.22 -2.10 12.67
CA GLY A 14 4.81 -3.26 13.33
C GLY A 14 3.86 -4.44 13.53
N THR A 15 3.00 -4.76 12.56
CA THR A 15 2.58 -6.15 12.29
C THR A 15 2.15 -6.25 10.82
N THR A 16 2.94 -6.96 10.04
CA THR A 16 2.58 -7.38 8.68
C THR A 16 1.51 -8.46 8.75
N GLY A 17 0.28 -8.06 8.44
CA GLY A 17 -0.84 -8.96 8.22
C GLY A 17 -1.79 -8.28 7.26
N SER A 18 -1.55 -8.46 5.96
CA SER A 18 -2.44 -7.99 4.90
C SER A 18 -3.80 -8.68 5.01
N PHE A 19 -4.73 -8.04 5.72
CA PHE A 19 -6.16 -8.14 5.46
C PHE A 19 -6.69 -6.73 5.29
N GLY A 20 -7.18 -6.41 4.09
CA GLY A 20 -7.76 -5.12 3.79
C GLY A 20 -8.99 -4.87 4.65
N VAL A 21 -8.90 -3.90 5.56
CA VAL A 21 -10.05 -3.36 6.29
C VAL A 21 -10.25 -1.93 5.78
N HIS A 22 -11.27 -1.73 4.95
CA HIS A 22 -11.74 -0.40 4.59
C HIS A 22 -12.65 0.12 5.70
N GLY A 23 -12.06 0.66 6.76
CA GLY A 23 -12.81 1.45 7.74
C GLY A 23 -13.12 2.81 7.13
N CYS A 24 -14.39 3.07 6.78
CA CYS A 24 -14.86 4.41 6.47
C CYS A 24 -14.64 5.32 7.69
N ALA A 25 -13.83 6.37 7.53
CA ALA A 25 -13.73 7.44 8.52
C ALA A 25 -15.05 8.21 8.57
N ILE A 26 -15.96 7.81 9.45
CA ILE A 26 -17.13 8.61 9.79
C ILE A 26 -16.67 9.72 10.74
N ARG A 27 -16.90 10.97 10.31
CA ARG A 27 -16.65 12.21 11.07
C ARG A 27 -17.24 12.13 12.47
N GLY A 28 -16.38 12.08 13.49
CA GLY A 28 -16.71 12.32 14.89
C GLY A 28 -15.71 13.30 15.50
N ASN A 29 -16.18 14.52 15.75
CA ASN A 29 -15.62 15.66 16.50
C ASN A 29 -14.10 15.72 16.84
N ASN A 30 -13.43 16.65 16.14
CA ASN A 30 -12.33 17.52 16.59
C ASN A 30 -11.56 17.12 17.88
N LEU A 31 -10.53 16.28 17.73
CA LEU A 31 -9.39 16.20 18.67
C LEU A 31 -8.24 17.15 18.26
N SER A 32 -8.56 18.33 17.73
CA SER A 32 -7.55 19.37 17.50
C SER A 32 -8.08 20.71 17.96
N LYS A 33 -7.75 21.09 19.21
CA LYS A 33 -7.56 22.47 19.72
C LYS A 33 -7.63 22.48 21.25
N THR A 34 -6.49 22.27 21.91
CA THR A 34 -6.06 22.96 23.15
C THR A 34 -4.69 22.41 23.55
N ASN A 35 -3.67 23.27 23.59
CA ASN A 35 -2.32 22.92 24.06
C ASN A 35 -2.23 22.98 25.60
N GLU A 36 -3.05 22.18 26.27
CA GLU A 36 -2.94 21.85 27.70
C GLU A 36 -3.36 20.39 27.92
N TYR A 37 -2.76 19.44 27.17
CA TYR A 37 -2.96 18.02 27.45
C TYR A 37 -1.77 17.48 28.27
N LYS A 38 -2.08 17.20 29.54
CA LYS A 38 -1.19 16.63 30.56
C LYS A 38 -0.60 15.30 30.08
N ALA A 39 0.59 14.94 30.57
CA ALA A 39 1.27 13.67 30.29
C ALA A 39 0.38 12.40 30.44
N GLU A 40 -0.66 12.47 31.26
CA GLU A 40 -1.67 11.42 31.45
C GLU A 40 -2.49 11.11 30.18
N ALA A 41 -2.82 12.12 29.35
CA ALA A 41 -3.59 11.91 28.12
C ALA A 41 -2.81 11.10 27.07
N ASN A 42 -1.48 11.25 27.03
CA ASN A 42 -0.63 10.45 26.15
C ASN A 42 -0.54 8.98 26.65
N GLN A 43 -0.47 8.77 27.96
CA GLN A 43 -0.46 7.41 28.54
C GLN A 43 -1.78 6.67 28.35
N ASP A 44 -2.90 7.38 28.37
CA ASP A 44 -4.22 6.79 28.14
C ASP A 44 -4.39 6.34 26.68
N ILE A 45 -3.90 7.13 25.73
CA ILE A 45 -3.86 6.76 24.31
C ILE A 45 -2.98 5.52 24.09
N GLU A 46 -1.77 5.49 24.67
CA GLU A 46 -0.89 4.32 24.58
C GLU A 46 -1.51 3.06 25.18
N THR A 47 -2.18 3.20 26.32
CA THR A 47 -2.90 2.11 26.99
C THR A 47 -4.04 1.60 26.12
N PHE A 48 -4.84 2.50 25.55
CA PHE A 48 -5.93 2.14 24.65
C PHE A 48 -5.41 1.37 23.42
N TYR A 49 -4.30 1.80 22.82
CA TYR A 49 -3.67 1.07 21.72
C TYR A 49 -3.19 -0.33 22.11
N LYS A 50 -2.62 -0.50 23.32
CA LYS A 50 -2.23 -1.82 23.84
C LYS A 50 -3.45 -2.74 23.98
N ILE A 51 -4.55 -2.22 24.52
CA ILE A 51 -5.83 -2.93 24.66
C ILE A 51 -6.34 -3.38 23.29
N ILE A 52 -6.45 -2.46 22.32
CA ILE A 52 -6.93 -2.75 20.96
C ILE A 52 -6.04 -3.80 20.28
N THR A 53 -4.72 -3.70 20.43
CA THR A 53 -3.77 -4.63 19.81
C THR A 53 -3.95 -6.04 20.38
N LEU A 54 -4.12 -6.17 21.70
CA LEU A 54 -4.39 -7.45 22.35
C LEU A 54 -5.72 -8.05 21.88
N ILE A 55 -6.79 -7.25 21.84
CA ILE A 55 -8.12 -7.67 21.40
C ILE A 55 -8.06 -8.20 19.96
N LYS A 56 -7.48 -7.41 19.04
CA LYS A 56 -7.34 -7.80 17.63
C LYS A 56 -6.55 -9.09 17.47
N LYS A 57 -5.47 -9.25 18.23
CA LYS A 57 -4.66 -10.48 18.22
C LYS A 57 -5.48 -11.69 18.68
N LYS A 58 -6.13 -11.62 19.85
CA LYS A 58 -6.89 -12.76 20.39
C LYS A 58 -8.08 -13.14 19.52
N ILE A 59 -8.80 -12.15 18.98
CA ILE A 59 -9.88 -12.40 18.02
C ILE A 59 -9.33 -13.06 16.74
N LYS A 60 -8.18 -12.63 16.23
CA LYS A 60 -7.53 -13.27 15.09
C LYS A 60 -7.12 -14.71 15.41
N ASP A 61 -6.52 -14.95 16.57
CA ASP A 61 -6.10 -16.29 16.99
C ASP A 61 -7.31 -17.24 17.10
N TRP A 62 -8.46 -16.73 17.55
CA TRP A 62 -9.72 -17.48 17.53
C TRP A 62 -10.19 -17.80 16.11
N TRP A 63 -10.14 -16.84 15.18
CA TRP A 63 -10.48 -17.10 13.78
C TRP A 63 -9.56 -18.15 13.14
N ASP A 64 -8.26 -18.07 13.39
CA ASP A 64 -7.29 -19.04 12.90
C ASP A 64 -7.60 -20.44 13.45
N ALA A 65 -7.93 -20.54 14.74
CA ALA A 65 -8.31 -21.81 15.39
C ALA A 65 -9.65 -22.37 14.90
N LYS A 66 -10.57 -21.52 14.43
CA LYS A 66 -11.88 -21.91 13.89
C LYS A 66 -11.95 -21.94 12.37
N ALA A 67 -10.83 -21.78 11.67
CA ALA A 67 -10.82 -21.69 10.21
C ALA A 67 -11.39 -22.93 9.51
N LEU A 68 -11.22 -24.12 10.12
CA LEU A 68 -11.76 -25.41 9.70
C LEU A 68 -12.46 -26.09 10.88
N ILE A 69 -13.67 -26.61 10.66
CA ILE A 69 -14.48 -27.29 11.68
C ILE A 69 -14.89 -28.68 11.19
N ASP A 70 -14.59 -29.68 12.02
CA ASP A 70 -15.10 -31.05 11.84
C ASP A 70 -16.54 -31.11 12.35
N ILE A 71 -17.48 -31.23 11.41
CA ILE A 71 -18.92 -31.26 11.70
C ILE A 71 -19.27 -32.35 12.72
N ASN A 72 -18.63 -33.51 12.61
CA ASN A 72 -18.97 -34.68 13.43
C ASN A 72 -18.51 -34.55 14.89
N LYS A 73 -17.59 -33.61 15.17
CA LYS A 73 -17.02 -33.42 16.52
C LYS A 73 -17.48 -32.14 17.18
N TYR A 74 -17.74 -31.10 16.40
CA TYR A 74 -17.98 -29.78 16.94
C TYR A 74 -19.47 -29.50 17.18
N PHE A 75 -20.34 -29.87 16.23
CA PHE A 75 -21.77 -29.54 16.33
C PHE A 75 -22.57 -30.63 17.04
N ASN A 76 -23.48 -30.20 17.91
CA ASN A 76 -24.34 -31.11 18.66
C ASN A 76 -25.48 -31.72 17.82
N ASP A 77 -25.91 -31.05 16.76
CA ASP A 77 -27.04 -31.46 15.90
C ASP A 77 -26.61 -31.54 14.42
N VAL A 78 -25.84 -32.58 14.10
CA VAL A 78 -25.34 -32.84 12.75
C VAL A 78 -26.47 -33.12 11.76
N THR A 79 -27.56 -33.74 12.20
CA THR A 79 -28.73 -34.03 11.36
C THR A 79 -29.36 -32.75 10.83
N LYS A 80 -29.62 -31.78 11.72
CA LYS A 80 -30.20 -30.48 11.32
C LYS A 80 -29.25 -29.63 10.48
N LEU A 81 -27.94 -29.74 10.69
CA LEU A 81 -26.95 -29.14 9.79
C LEU A 81 -27.04 -29.76 8.39
N ASN A 82 -27.08 -31.10 8.28
CA ASN A 82 -27.20 -31.75 6.98
C ASN A 82 -28.51 -31.37 6.26
N GLU A 83 -29.64 -31.34 6.98
CA GLU A 83 -30.91 -30.83 6.44
C GLU A 83 -30.74 -29.40 5.92
N PHE A 84 -30.17 -28.51 6.71
CA PHE A 84 -29.90 -27.14 6.31
C PHE A 84 -29.06 -27.05 5.02
N ILE A 85 -27.98 -27.84 4.90
CA ILE A 85 -27.12 -27.88 3.71
C ILE A 85 -27.92 -28.27 2.45
N THR A 86 -28.94 -29.12 2.58
CA THR A 86 -29.80 -29.47 1.44
C THR A 86 -30.72 -28.32 1.02
N THR A 87 -31.11 -27.44 1.95
CA THR A 87 -31.95 -26.26 1.65
C THR A 87 -31.17 -25.12 0.98
N LEU A 88 -29.85 -25.10 1.13
CA LEU A 88 -29.00 -24.08 0.52
C LEU A 88 -28.91 -24.26 -0.99
N LYS A 89 -29.13 -23.16 -1.71
CA LYS A 89 -28.79 -23.06 -3.13
C LYS A 89 -27.28 -22.97 -3.31
N SER A 90 -26.76 -23.51 -4.40
CA SER A 90 -25.31 -23.56 -4.67
C SER A 90 -24.74 -22.24 -5.21
N ASP A 91 -25.59 -21.35 -5.72
CA ASP A 91 -25.24 -20.10 -6.38
C ASP A 91 -25.64 -18.84 -5.61
N GLU A 92 -26.31 -18.98 -4.47
CA GLU A 92 -26.77 -17.86 -3.65
C GLU A 92 -26.23 -17.95 -2.22
N SER A 93 -25.63 -16.86 -1.74
CA SER A 93 -25.29 -16.70 -0.32
C SER A 93 -26.56 -16.44 0.49
N GLN A 94 -26.76 -17.19 1.57
CA GLN A 94 -27.88 -16.96 2.48
C GLN A 94 -27.47 -16.10 3.69
N PRO A 95 -28.05 -14.91 3.88
CA PRO A 95 -27.73 -14.04 5.01
C PRO A 95 -28.53 -14.43 6.27
N PHE A 96 -27.91 -14.28 7.44
CA PHE A 96 -28.53 -14.48 8.76
C PHE A 96 -28.17 -13.34 9.70
N ILE A 97 -29.17 -12.82 10.41
CA ILE A 97 -29.06 -11.73 11.39
C ILE A 97 -30.07 -12.01 12.52
N GLY A 98 -29.69 -11.72 13.77
CA GLY A 98 -30.57 -11.81 14.94
C GLY A 98 -31.32 -13.14 15.04
N ALA A 99 -32.65 -13.08 15.18
CA ALA A 99 -33.49 -14.28 15.35
C ALA A 99 -33.40 -15.32 14.21
N ALA A 100 -32.91 -14.95 13.02
CA ALA A 100 -32.68 -15.92 11.95
C ALA A 100 -31.52 -16.88 12.26
N ILE A 101 -30.54 -16.45 13.07
CA ILE A 101 -29.43 -17.27 13.53
C ILE A 101 -29.94 -18.33 14.52
N SER A 102 -30.73 -17.93 15.53
CA SER A 102 -31.25 -18.84 16.58
C SER A 102 -32.21 -19.92 16.07
N LYS A 103 -32.70 -19.83 14.82
CA LYS A 103 -33.45 -20.94 14.19
C LYS A 103 -32.58 -22.18 13.95
N TRP A 104 -31.27 -21.98 13.84
CA TRP A 104 -30.28 -22.98 13.47
C TRP A 104 -29.28 -23.18 14.62
N PRO A 105 -29.45 -24.25 15.45
CA PRO A 105 -28.65 -24.48 16.65
C PRO A 105 -27.13 -24.49 16.40
N PHE A 106 -26.69 -24.97 15.24
CA PHE A 106 -25.27 -24.99 14.88
C PHE A 106 -24.69 -23.58 14.64
N LEU A 107 -25.46 -22.66 14.06
CA LEU A 107 -25.04 -21.26 13.91
C LEU A 107 -25.01 -20.56 15.27
N GLU A 108 -26.04 -20.80 16.10
CA GLU A 108 -26.09 -20.25 17.45
C GLU A 108 -24.94 -20.75 18.34
N GLN A 109 -24.57 -22.03 18.21
CA GLN A 109 -23.40 -22.60 18.89
C GLN A 109 -22.10 -21.86 18.50
N LEU A 110 -21.87 -21.57 17.21
CA LEU A 110 -20.71 -20.80 16.76
C LEU A 110 -20.69 -19.37 17.33
N ILE A 111 -21.85 -18.70 17.34
CA ILE A 111 -21.97 -17.35 17.92
C ILE A 111 -21.67 -17.38 19.41
N ASN A 112 -22.23 -18.34 20.14
CA ASN A 112 -22.03 -18.46 21.58
C ASN A 112 -20.57 -18.75 21.93
N ASP A 113 -19.89 -19.59 21.14
CA ASP A 113 -18.45 -19.82 21.30
C ASP A 113 -17.62 -18.56 21.03
N PHE A 114 -17.98 -17.74 20.03
CA PHE A 114 -17.31 -16.47 19.79
C PHE A 114 -17.55 -15.47 20.92
N LYS A 115 -18.81 -15.31 21.37
CA LYS A 115 -19.16 -14.45 22.52
C LYS A 115 -18.44 -14.87 23.79
N LYS A 116 -18.28 -16.18 24.02
CA LYS A 116 -17.50 -16.71 25.14
C LYS A 116 -16.04 -16.26 25.07
N GLU A 117 -15.43 -16.28 23.89
CA GLU A 117 -14.07 -15.76 23.73
C GLU A 117 -13.99 -14.25 24.02
N VAL A 118 -14.94 -13.47 23.52
CA VAL A 118 -15.03 -12.03 23.86
C VAL A 118 -15.16 -11.82 25.37
N ASN A 119 -15.96 -12.63 26.06
CA ASN A 119 -16.10 -12.56 27.52
C ASN A 119 -14.80 -12.94 28.26
N ASN A 120 -14.04 -13.91 27.75
CA ASN A 120 -12.72 -14.25 28.28
C ASN A 120 -11.76 -13.06 28.13
N ILE A 121 -11.73 -12.42 26.95
CA ILE A 121 -10.92 -11.23 26.69
C ILE A 121 -11.31 -10.09 27.64
N ASN A 122 -12.61 -9.84 27.78
CA ASN A 122 -13.14 -8.84 28.71
C ASN A 122 -12.69 -9.10 30.15
N SER A 123 -12.75 -10.35 30.60
CA SER A 123 -12.33 -10.73 31.95
C SER A 123 -10.83 -10.49 32.17
N GLU A 124 -9.99 -10.88 31.20
CA GLU A 124 -8.54 -10.66 31.27
C GLU A 124 -8.17 -9.18 31.31
N LEU A 125 -8.82 -8.37 30.47
CA LEU A 125 -8.62 -6.92 30.43
C LEU A 125 -9.13 -6.23 31.69
N ALA A 126 -10.27 -6.67 32.24
CA ALA A 126 -10.80 -6.15 33.50
C ALA A 126 -9.84 -6.44 34.66
N ILE A 127 -9.21 -7.63 34.70
CA ILE A 127 -8.18 -7.95 35.70
C ILE A 127 -6.94 -7.07 35.50
N THR A 128 -6.46 -6.94 34.27
CA THR A 128 -5.24 -6.20 33.93
C THR A 128 -5.38 -4.69 34.19
N TYR A 129 -6.56 -4.14 33.94
CA TYR A 129 -6.88 -2.72 34.10
C TYR A 129 -8.00 -2.51 35.13
N ASN A 130 -7.92 -3.22 36.26
CA ASN A 130 -8.92 -3.24 37.33
C ASN A 130 -9.23 -1.87 37.95
N ASN A 131 -8.29 -0.94 37.88
CA ASN A 131 -8.47 0.43 38.34
C ASN A 131 -9.48 1.20 37.49
N PHE A 132 -9.73 0.72 36.26
CA PHE A 132 -10.61 1.36 35.29
C PHE A 132 -11.90 0.58 35.04
N TYR A 133 -11.81 -0.73 34.83
CA TYR A 133 -12.99 -1.58 34.63
C TYR A 133 -13.36 -2.24 35.96
N ARG A 134 -14.25 -1.61 36.74
CA ARG A 134 -14.78 -2.19 37.98
C ARG A 134 -15.96 -3.13 37.66
N ASP A 135 -16.35 -3.94 38.64
CA ASP A 135 -17.39 -4.98 38.59
C ASP A 135 -18.83 -4.47 38.30
N THR A 136 -19.04 -3.72 37.22
CA THR A 136 -20.38 -3.48 36.68
C THR A 136 -20.38 -3.75 35.18
N GLU A 137 -21.39 -4.46 34.69
CA GLU A 137 -21.52 -4.87 33.28
C GLU A 137 -21.48 -3.70 32.26
N LYS A 138 -21.57 -2.46 32.73
CA LYS A 138 -21.47 -1.23 31.93
C LYS A 138 -20.03 -0.79 31.64
N GLU A 139 -19.04 -1.46 32.23
CA GLU A 139 -17.62 -1.13 32.12
C GLU A 139 -16.82 -2.25 31.41
N PHE A 140 -17.45 -3.10 30.61
CA PHE A 140 -16.65 -4.08 29.85
C PHE A 140 -15.84 -3.41 28.72
N PRO A 141 -14.57 -3.82 28.54
CA PRO A 141 -13.70 -3.29 27.49
C PRO A 141 -14.27 -3.46 26.08
N ILE A 142 -14.89 -4.62 25.79
CA ILE A 142 -15.53 -4.94 24.51
C ILE A 142 -17.04 -4.98 24.71
N LEU A 143 -17.75 -4.20 23.89
CA LEU A 143 -19.21 -4.24 23.76
C LEU A 143 -19.59 -4.87 22.43
N LEU A 144 -20.33 -5.99 22.49
CA LEU A 144 -20.81 -6.73 21.32
C LEU A 144 -22.33 -6.94 21.45
N SER A 145 -23.09 -6.35 20.54
CA SER A 145 -24.54 -6.55 20.43
C SER A 145 -24.87 -7.64 19.41
N ASP A 146 -25.98 -8.35 19.61
CA ASP A 146 -26.46 -9.40 18.69
C ASP A 146 -26.82 -8.85 17.31
N ASP A 147 -27.32 -7.61 17.26
CA ASP A 147 -27.65 -6.92 15.99
C ASP A 147 -26.41 -6.60 15.15
N ASN A 148 -25.23 -6.63 15.78
CA ASN A 148 -23.95 -6.38 15.11
C ASN A 148 -23.30 -7.66 14.57
N ILE A 149 -23.93 -8.83 14.71
CA ILE A 149 -23.43 -10.10 14.20
C ILE A 149 -24.23 -10.48 12.97
N LYS A 150 -23.54 -10.53 11.83
CA LYS A 150 -24.13 -10.94 10.55
C LYS A 150 -23.37 -12.12 9.99
N LEU A 151 -24.11 -13.12 9.51
CA LEU A 151 -23.54 -14.29 8.85
C LEU A 151 -23.99 -14.35 7.40
N LYS A 152 -23.10 -14.85 6.54
CA LYS A 152 -23.46 -15.33 5.20
C LYS A 152 -23.01 -16.77 5.07
N VAL A 153 -23.94 -17.67 4.77
CA VAL A 153 -23.65 -19.09 4.60
C VAL A 153 -23.76 -19.46 3.12
N ASN A 154 -22.77 -20.18 2.63
CA ASN A 154 -22.69 -20.68 1.27
C ASN A 154 -22.53 -22.20 1.25
N LYS A 155 -23.27 -22.86 0.36
CA LYS A 155 -23.04 -24.27 0.03
C LYS A 155 -21.84 -24.40 -0.89
N ILE A 156 -20.93 -25.32 -0.55
CA ILE A 156 -19.80 -25.66 -1.42
C ILE A 156 -20.28 -26.61 -2.52
N ASN A 157 -20.01 -26.28 -3.79
CA ASN A 157 -20.53 -27.05 -4.93
C ASN A 157 -19.55 -28.16 -5.36
N PHE A 158 -19.54 -29.26 -4.62
CA PHE A 158 -18.63 -30.38 -4.90
C PHE A 158 -18.88 -31.05 -6.25
N ASP A 159 -20.11 -31.02 -6.78
CA ASP A 159 -20.45 -31.57 -8.10
C ASP A 159 -19.77 -30.81 -9.25
N LYS A 160 -19.57 -29.50 -9.09
CA LYS A 160 -18.78 -28.71 -10.04
C LYS A 160 -17.29 -28.85 -9.76
N LEU A 161 -16.87 -28.80 -8.50
CA LEU A 161 -15.45 -28.93 -8.14
C LEU A 161 -14.85 -30.27 -8.60
N SER A 162 -15.59 -31.39 -8.50
CA SER A 162 -15.13 -32.71 -8.95
C SER A 162 -14.82 -32.74 -10.45
N LYS A 163 -15.58 -32.00 -11.26
CA LYS A 163 -15.33 -31.84 -12.70
C LYS A 163 -14.10 -31.01 -13.03
N LEU A 164 -13.68 -30.13 -12.12
CA LEU A 164 -12.50 -29.28 -12.30
C LEU A 164 -11.20 -30.02 -11.97
N ILE A 165 -11.19 -30.83 -10.91
CA ILE A 165 -9.96 -31.47 -10.40
C ILE A 165 -9.89 -32.99 -10.59
N ALA A 166 -10.89 -33.60 -11.23
CA ALA A 166 -10.95 -35.04 -11.53
C ALA A 166 -10.82 -35.97 -10.30
N GLU A 167 -11.34 -35.55 -9.15
CA GLU A 167 -11.41 -36.38 -7.93
C GLU A 167 -12.84 -36.83 -7.64
N ASN A 168 -13.01 -38.11 -7.29
CA ASN A 168 -14.27 -38.61 -6.75
C ASN A 168 -14.43 -38.12 -5.31
N LYS A 169 -15.52 -37.39 -5.04
CA LYS A 169 -15.83 -36.77 -3.73
C LYS A 169 -17.20 -37.18 -3.23
N GLU A 170 -17.64 -38.37 -3.60
CA GLU A 170 -18.87 -38.96 -3.08
C GLU A 170 -18.89 -38.84 -1.55
N ASN A 171 -19.97 -38.25 -1.03
CA ASN A 171 -20.27 -38.03 0.39
C ASN A 171 -19.51 -36.90 1.11
N LEU A 172 -18.80 -36.01 0.41
CA LEU A 172 -18.26 -34.79 1.01
C LEU A 172 -19.35 -33.70 1.10
N ASN A 173 -19.63 -33.22 2.32
CA ASN A 173 -20.57 -32.13 2.58
C ASN A 173 -19.87 -31.04 3.38
N ALA A 174 -19.96 -29.81 2.89
CA ALA A 174 -19.36 -28.67 3.54
C ALA A 174 -20.08 -27.36 3.23
N ILE A 175 -19.96 -26.42 4.16
CA ILE A 175 -20.42 -25.05 4.03
C ILE A 175 -19.31 -24.07 4.39
N THR A 176 -19.39 -22.90 3.77
CA THR A 176 -18.56 -21.75 4.10
C THR A 176 -19.42 -20.72 4.82
N ILE A 177 -19.00 -20.32 6.03
CA ILE A 177 -19.69 -19.34 6.87
C ILE A 177 -18.81 -18.10 6.98
N SER A 178 -19.26 -17.00 6.38
CA SER A 178 -18.62 -15.68 6.51
C SER A 178 -19.28 -14.91 7.64
N PHE A 179 -18.47 -14.41 8.56
CA PHE A 179 -18.87 -13.57 9.67
C PHE A 179 -18.52 -12.11 9.37
N ASP A 180 -19.45 -11.22 9.69
CA ASP A 180 -19.31 -9.77 9.65
C ASP A 180 -19.79 -9.26 11.01
N ILE A 181 -18.84 -8.91 11.88
CA ILE A 181 -19.08 -8.58 13.29
C ILE A 181 -18.57 -7.17 13.60
N ASN A 182 -19.43 -6.33 14.17
CA ASN A 182 -19.05 -5.03 14.72
C ASN A 182 -19.05 -5.03 16.25
N TYR A 183 -17.97 -4.56 16.86
CA TYR A 183 -17.86 -4.41 18.31
C TYR A 183 -17.24 -3.04 18.66
N SER A 184 -17.63 -2.49 19.79
CA SER A 184 -17.02 -1.28 20.34
C SER A 184 -15.97 -1.67 21.37
N VAL A 185 -14.83 -0.97 21.36
CA VAL A 185 -13.82 -1.05 22.42
C VAL A 185 -13.84 0.26 23.19
N LYS A 186 -14.02 0.17 24.50
CA LYS A 186 -14.09 1.31 25.41
C LYS A 186 -12.92 1.33 26.36
N PHE A 187 -12.32 2.50 26.55
CA PHE A 187 -11.36 2.79 27.61
C PHE A 187 -11.46 4.27 27.97
N LYS A 188 -11.85 4.58 29.21
CA LYS A 188 -12.16 5.95 29.68
C LYS A 188 -13.13 6.66 28.72
N GLU A 189 -12.70 7.78 28.16
CA GLU A 189 -13.46 8.58 27.20
C GLU A 189 -13.32 8.06 25.75
N PHE A 190 -12.45 7.08 25.51
CA PHE A 190 -12.27 6.48 24.19
C PHE A 190 -13.35 5.42 23.95
N ASP A 191 -14.05 5.57 22.84
CA ASP A 191 -14.99 4.58 22.30
C ASP A 191 -14.75 4.49 20.79
N GLN A 192 -14.30 3.32 20.33
CA GLN A 192 -14.06 3.08 18.91
C GLN A 192 -14.70 1.77 18.46
N VAL A 193 -15.38 1.85 17.31
CA VAL A 193 -15.98 0.69 16.67
C VAL A 193 -14.95 0.01 15.77
N TYR A 194 -14.90 -1.31 15.87
CA TYR A 194 -14.05 -2.19 15.09
C TYR A 194 -14.88 -3.25 14.39
N GLU A 195 -14.41 -3.64 13.21
CA GLU A 195 -14.97 -4.74 12.45
C GLU A 195 -14.08 -5.98 12.61
N SER A 196 -14.70 -7.15 12.73
CA SER A 196 -14.03 -8.44 12.63
C SER A 196 -14.74 -9.30 11.62
N ASN A 197 -14.02 -9.65 10.55
CA ASN A 197 -14.51 -10.53 9.51
C ASN A 197 -13.79 -11.88 9.61
N GLY A 198 -14.56 -12.95 9.62
CA GLY A 198 -14.07 -14.31 9.77
C GLY A 198 -14.63 -15.24 8.71
N LEU A 199 -13.86 -16.25 8.29
CA LEU A 199 -14.30 -17.26 7.33
C LEU A 199 -14.06 -18.66 7.88
N VAL A 200 -15.15 -19.34 8.22
CA VAL A 200 -15.16 -20.71 8.74
C VAL A 200 -15.60 -21.67 7.65
N ILE A 201 -14.94 -22.82 7.54
CA ILE A 201 -15.38 -23.92 6.69
C ILE A 201 -15.72 -25.09 7.59
N ALA A 202 -16.97 -25.54 7.55
CA ALA A 202 -17.41 -26.72 8.28
C ALA A 202 -17.57 -27.88 7.28
N SER A 203 -16.92 -29.01 7.55
CA SER A 203 -16.98 -30.21 6.70
C SER A 203 -17.11 -31.47 7.53
N ASN A 204 -17.77 -32.49 6.95
CA ASN A 204 -17.86 -33.83 7.53
C ASN A 204 -16.58 -34.65 7.33
N ASN A 205 -15.64 -34.19 6.50
CA ASN A 205 -14.33 -34.80 6.31
C ASN A 205 -13.27 -33.73 6.01
N LEU A 206 -12.44 -33.40 7.01
CA LEU A 206 -11.42 -32.36 6.90
C LEU A 206 -10.21 -32.78 6.07
N GLU A 207 -9.83 -34.06 6.11
CA GLU A 207 -8.69 -34.59 5.35
C GLU A 207 -8.96 -34.48 3.84
N VAL A 208 -10.12 -34.99 3.41
CA VAL A 208 -10.54 -34.89 2.01
C VAL A 208 -10.75 -33.44 1.60
N LEU A 209 -11.39 -32.61 2.44
CA LEU A 209 -11.54 -31.17 2.15
C LEU A 209 -10.19 -30.50 1.89
N THR A 210 -9.18 -30.80 2.69
CA THR A 210 -7.85 -30.20 2.58
C THR A 210 -7.20 -30.54 1.23
N ASN A 211 -7.25 -31.80 0.82
CA ASN A 211 -6.75 -32.24 -0.49
C ASN A 211 -7.49 -31.52 -1.64
N VAL A 212 -8.82 -31.39 -1.52
CA VAL A 212 -9.63 -30.66 -2.50
C VAL A 212 -9.22 -29.18 -2.61
N GLN A 213 -8.93 -28.53 -1.48
CA GLN A 213 -8.51 -27.13 -1.43
C GLN A 213 -7.13 -26.90 -2.08
N GLU A 214 -6.21 -27.86 -1.97
CA GLU A 214 -4.91 -27.79 -2.65
C GLU A 214 -5.06 -27.98 -4.16
N ASN A 215 -5.85 -28.98 -4.55
CA ASN A 215 -6.04 -29.29 -5.97
C ASN A 215 -6.83 -28.22 -6.72
N ILE A 216 -7.77 -27.53 -6.06
CA ILE A 216 -8.49 -26.42 -6.71
C ILE A 216 -7.59 -25.19 -6.90
N GLU A 217 -6.63 -24.95 -6.00
CA GLU A 217 -5.63 -23.90 -6.16
C GLU A 217 -4.71 -24.21 -7.35
N LEU A 218 -4.20 -25.45 -7.43
CA LEU A 218 -3.40 -25.92 -8.57
C LEU A 218 -4.18 -25.84 -9.88
N TRP A 219 -5.45 -26.23 -9.87
CA TRP A 219 -6.33 -26.09 -11.01
C TRP A 219 -6.46 -24.63 -11.43
N PHE A 220 -6.64 -23.69 -10.49
CA PHE A 220 -6.79 -22.27 -10.82
C PHE A 220 -5.51 -21.69 -11.42
N ILE A 221 -4.33 -22.07 -10.91
CA ILE A 221 -3.03 -21.68 -11.49
C ILE A 221 -2.90 -22.20 -12.93
N ASN A 222 -3.24 -23.48 -13.15
CA ASN A 222 -3.21 -24.07 -14.49
C ASN A 222 -4.25 -23.43 -15.42
N PHE A 223 -5.45 -23.11 -14.91
CA PHE A 223 -6.50 -22.43 -15.65
C PHE A 223 -6.02 -21.08 -16.21
N ILE A 224 -5.34 -20.27 -15.39
CA ILE A 224 -4.76 -19.00 -15.84
C ILE A 224 -3.72 -19.23 -16.95
N ASN A 225 -2.84 -20.21 -16.76
CA ASN A 225 -1.83 -20.55 -17.75
C ASN A 225 -2.45 -20.99 -19.08
N ASP A 226 -3.43 -21.88 -19.05
CA ASP A 226 -4.06 -22.44 -20.24
C ASP A 226 -4.91 -21.40 -20.98
N LEU A 227 -5.48 -20.45 -20.24
CA LEU A 227 -6.18 -19.28 -20.80
C LEU A 227 -5.22 -18.39 -21.59
N LEU A 228 -4.04 -18.09 -21.03
CA LEU A 228 -3.13 -17.08 -21.56
C LEU A 228 -2.05 -17.63 -22.49
N ILE A 229 -1.76 -18.94 -22.47
CA ILE A 229 -0.74 -19.55 -23.33
C ILE A 229 -1.04 -19.36 -24.82
N LYS A 230 -2.33 -19.34 -25.20
CA LYS A 230 -2.78 -19.07 -26.57
C LYS A 230 -2.45 -17.65 -27.04
N GLN A 231 -2.20 -16.75 -26.10
CA GLN A 231 -1.78 -15.36 -26.32
C GLN A 231 -0.30 -15.17 -25.96
N GLU A 232 0.49 -16.24 -25.93
CA GLU A 232 1.90 -16.25 -25.52
C GLU A 232 2.12 -15.63 -24.12
N ASN A 233 1.13 -15.75 -23.23
CA ASN A 233 1.12 -15.13 -21.90
C ASN A 233 1.25 -13.60 -21.92
N LYS A 234 0.75 -12.95 -22.97
CA LYS A 234 0.76 -11.49 -23.14
C LYS A 234 -0.64 -10.92 -23.02
N ILE A 235 -0.77 -9.80 -22.29
CA ILE A 235 -2.01 -9.00 -22.22
C ILE A 235 -1.70 -7.60 -22.75
N ILE A 236 -2.51 -7.10 -23.67
CA ILE A 236 -2.39 -5.74 -24.20
C ILE A 236 -3.35 -4.82 -23.42
N ASP A 237 -2.79 -3.97 -22.57
CA ASP A 237 -3.52 -2.93 -21.83
C ASP A 237 -3.85 -1.76 -22.77
N ARG A 238 -5.08 -1.78 -23.29
CA ARG A 238 -5.62 -0.71 -24.16
C ARG A 238 -6.42 0.34 -23.38
N SER A 239 -6.93 0.00 -22.20
CA SER A 239 -7.81 0.88 -21.42
C SER A 239 -7.01 1.89 -20.60
N ASN A 240 -5.84 1.51 -20.09
CA ASN A 240 -4.96 2.38 -19.35
C ASN A 240 -3.59 2.50 -20.03
N GLN A 241 -3.51 3.41 -20.99
CA GLN A 241 -2.28 3.65 -21.75
C GLN A 241 -1.21 4.45 -20.97
N HIS A 242 -1.44 4.81 -19.70
CA HIS A 242 -0.39 5.39 -18.85
C HIS A 242 0.63 4.31 -18.48
N PHE A 243 1.89 4.50 -18.87
CA PHE A 243 2.94 3.50 -18.68
C PHE A 243 3.16 3.12 -17.20
N ASN A 244 3.21 4.12 -16.31
CA ASN A 244 3.54 3.93 -14.89
C ASN A 244 2.37 3.54 -13.98
N ASN A 245 1.20 3.18 -14.53
CA ASN A 245 0.03 2.84 -13.73
C ASN A 245 -0.62 1.55 -14.25
N ILE A 246 -0.57 0.47 -13.48
CA ILE A 246 -1.36 -0.74 -13.72
C ILE A 246 -2.33 -0.90 -12.56
N ASN A 247 -3.62 -0.99 -12.87
CA ASN A 247 -4.56 -1.55 -11.93
C ASN A 247 -4.70 -3.05 -12.25
N GLY A 248 -3.94 -3.88 -11.53
CA GLY A 248 -3.92 -5.35 -11.75
C GLY A 248 -5.32 -5.98 -11.70
N ASN A 249 -6.21 -5.40 -10.90
CA ASN A 249 -7.60 -5.84 -10.75
C ASN A 249 -8.47 -5.50 -11.96
N ASN A 250 -8.08 -4.53 -12.80
CA ASN A 250 -8.83 -4.12 -13.99
C ASN A 250 -8.20 -4.59 -15.30
N THR A 251 -6.92 -4.99 -15.30
CA THR A 251 -6.23 -5.43 -16.51
C THR A 251 -6.25 -6.95 -16.69
N ILE A 252 -6.03 -7.72 -15.60
CA ILE A 252 -5.85 -9.18 -15.68
C ILE A 252 -7.12 -9.92 -15.27
N TRP A 253 -7.66 -9.59 -14.10
CA TRP A 253 -8.82 -10.29 -13.54
C TRP A 253 -10.05 -10.31 -14.45
N PRO A 254 -10.43 -9.24 -15.19
CA PRO A 254 -11.61 -9.28 -16.06
C PRO A 254 -11.52 -10.35 -17.16
N ILE A 255 -10.32 -10.61 -17.69
CA ILE A 255 -10.09 -11.65 -18.71
C ILE A 255 -10.33 -13.04 -18.10
N ILE A 256 -9.78 -13.28 -16.91
CA ILE A 256 -9.95 -14.53 -16.15
C ILE A 256 -11.42 -14.71 -15.76
N LYS A 257 -12.05 -13.69 -15.19
CA LYS A 257 -13.44 -13.71 -14.73
C LYS A 257 -14.41 -13.99 -15.88
N GLN A 258 -14.22 -13.35 -17.03
CA GLN A 258 -15.05 -13.58 -18.21
C GLN A 258 -15.01 -15.05 -18.64
N GLU A 259 -13.84 -15.69 -18.60
CA GLU A 259 -13.73 -17.10 -18.99
C GLU A 259 -14.30 -18.05 -17.93
N LEU A 260 -14.15 -17.73 -16.64
CA LEU A 260 -14.81 -18.46 -15.56
C LEU A 260 -16.34 -18.39 -15.69
N ASP A 261 -16.88 -17.22 -16.02
CA ASP A 261 -18.32 -17.00 -16.18
C ASP A 261 -18.89 -17.77 -17.36
N LYS A 262 -18.19 -17.82 -18.50
CA LYS A 262 -18.59 -18.68 -19.63
C LYS A 262 -18.65 -20.16 -19.26
N LYS A 263 -17.80 -20.59 -18.33
CA LYS A 263 -17.78 -21.96 -17.79
C LYS A 263 -18.78 -22.16 -16.66
N ASN A 264 -19.58 -21.15 -16.33
CA ASN A 264 -20.51 -21.11 -15.20
C ASN A 264 -19.82 -21.44 -13.86
N ILE A 265 -18.59 -20.96 -13.67
CA ILE A 265 -17.84 -21.17 -12.43
C ILE A 265 -18.07 -19.99 -11.49
N ILE A 266 -18.57 -20.27 -10.30
CA ILE A 266 -18.87 -19.23 -9.31
C ILE A 266 -17.57 -18.82 -8.61
N THR A 267 -17.32 -17.51 -8.54
CA THR A 267 -16.25 -16.94 -7.72
C THR A 267 -16.76 -15.83 -6.82
N ASN A 268 -16.24 -15.79 -5.60
CA ASN A 268 -16.42 -14.66 -4.68
C ASN A 268 -15.10 -13.93 -4.56
N SER A 269 -15.13 -12.59 -4.60
CA SER A 269 -13.94 -11.75 -4.59
C SER A 269 -13.03 -11.94 -5.81
N GLN A 270 -11.87 -11.28 -5.78
CA GLN A 270 -10.83 -11.35 -6.81
C GLN A 270 -9.45 -11.44 -6.15
N PRO A 271 -8.47 -12.13 -6.79
CA PRO A 271 -7.10 -12.12 -6.34
C PRO A 271 -6.44 -10.77 -6.66
N TYR A 272 -5.39 -10.45 -5.92
CA TYR A 272 -4.53 -9.30 -6.17
C TYR A 272 -3.27 -9.75 -6.92
N PHE A 273 -3.07 -9.28 -8.15
CA PHE A 273 -1.88 -9.62 -8.93
C PHE A 273 -0.70 -8.71 -8.56
N SER A 274 0.49 -9.29 -8.44
CA SER A 274 1.70 -8.55 -8.08
C SER A 274 1.92 -7.43 -9.08
N HIS A 275 2.17 -6.21 -8.61
CA HIS A 275 2.60 -5.15 -9.50
C HIS A 275 4.10 -5.28 -9.74
N PHE A 276 4.51 -5.32 -11.01
CA PHE A 276 5.89 -5.06 -11.38
C PHE A 276 5.99 -3.60 -11.79
N PHE A 277 6.70 -2.78 -11.03
CA PHE A 277 7.05 -1.43 -11.44
C PHE A 277 8.58 -1.29 -11.41
N ASN A 278 9.20 -1.13 -12.58
CA ASN A 278 10.26 -0.13 -12.66
C ASN A 278 9.52 1.20 -12.56
N THR A 279 9.31 1.71 -11.35
CA THR A 279 8.62 3.00 -11.21
C THR A 279 9.50 4.03 -11.91
N LEU A 280 9.01 4.62 -13.00
CA LEU A 280 9.63 5.76 -13.69
C LEU A 280 8.82 7.02 -13.40
N ASN A 281 8.38 7.19 -12.16
CA ASN A 281 7.41 8.18 -11.74
C ASN A 281 7.99 9.09 -10.64
N LEU A 282 7.14 9.84 -9.94
CA LEU A 282 7.56 10.73 -8.85
C LEU A 282 8.28 10.06 -7.67
N TRP A 283 8.29 8.73 -7.60
CA TRP A 283 8.91 7.95 -6.53
C TRP A 283 10.23 7.30 -6.94
N SER A 284 10.65 7.48 -8.18
CA SER A 284 11.89 6.91 -8.70
C SER A 284 13.12 7.55 -8.04
N SER A 285 14.07 6.71 -7.66
CA SER A 285 15.42 7.13 -7.32
C SER A 285 16.29 7.19 -8.59
N PHE A 286 17.18 8.17 -8.64
CA PHE A 286 18.15 8.33 -9.72
C PHE A 286 19.54 8.39 -9.13
N TYR A 287 20.47 7.62 -9.68
CA TYR A 287 21.87 7.63 -9.25
C TYR A 287 22.67 8.67 -10.05
N ARG A 288 23.90 8.96 -9.62
CA ARG A 288 24.78 9.93 -10.29
C ARG A 288 24.96 9.63 -11.79
N LYS A 289 25.08 8.35 -12.16
CA LYS A 289 25.14 7.90 -13.57
C LYS A 289 23.90 8.24 -14.40
N ASN A 290 22.76 8.49 -13.74
CA ASN A 290 21.49 8.88 -14.35
C ASN A 290 21.26 10.40 -14.33
N SER A 291 22.26 11.19 -13.92
CA SER A 291 22.15 12.64 -13.82
C SER A 291 22.42 13.34 -15.15
N MET A 292 21.86 14.54 -15.31
CA MET A 292 22.13 15.40 -16.47
C MET A 292 23.61 15.72 -16.64
N LEU A 293 24.41 15.68 -15.56
CA LEU A 293 25.86 15.85 -15.64
C LEU A 293 26.50 14.82 -16.59
N THR A 294 26.03 13.57 -16.57
CA THR A 294 26.50 12.52 -17.48
C THR A 294 26.13 12.79 -18.93
N LEU A 295 24.98 13.42 -19.17
CA LEU A 295 24.50 13.75 -20.51
C LEU A 295 25.22 14.97 -21.10
N VAL A 296 25.25 16.09 -20.36
CA VAL A 296 25.66 17.38 -20.92
C VAL A 296 27.06 17.82 -20.52
N GLY A 297 27.60 17.28 -19.42
CA GLY A 297 28.86 17.71 -18.81
C GLY A 297 28.67 18.87 -17.84
N GLU A 298 29.78 19.53 -17.48
CA GLU A 298 29.74 20.66 -16.56
C GLU A 298 29.24 21.96 -17.21
N GLY A 299 28.55 22.79 -16.42
CA GLY A 299 28.04 24.10 -16.86
C GLY A 299 26.68 24.03 -17.58
N TYR A 300 26.33 25.12 -18.26
CA TYR A 300 25.11 25.21 -19.07
C TYR A 300 25.44 25.00 -20.55
N GLN A 301 24.91 23.93 -21.13
CA GLN A 301 25.18 23.50 -22.51
C GLN A 301 23.86 23.45 -23.31
N PRO A 302 23.32 24.60 -23.75
CA PRO A 302 21.98 24.69 -24.33
C PRO A 302 21.80 23.77 -25.55
N ASP A 303 22.83 23.63 -26.39
CA ASP A 303 22.78 22.79 -27.60
C ASP A 303 22.63 21.29 -27.29
N LYS A 304 23.05 20.87 -26.08
CA LYS A 304 22.89 19.48 -25.62
C LYS A 304 21.58 19.25 -24.86
N LEU A 305 21.01 20.30 -24.28
CA LEU A 305 19.77 20.27 -23.48
C LEU A 305 18.52 20.22 -24.35
N THR A 306 18.45 19.29 -25.30
CA THR A 306 17.27 19.11 -26.16
C THR A 306 16.38 17.99 -25.65
N ALA A 307 15.07 18.06 -25.91
CA ALA A 307 14.13 17.00 -25.52
C ALA A 307 14.52 15.64 -26.12
N LYS A 308 15.03 15.64 -27.36
CA LYS A 308 15.53 14.43 -28.03
C LYS A 308 16.69 13.80 -27.26
N ASN A 309 17.73 14.58 -26.95
CA ASN A 309 18.91 14.06 -26.25
C ASN A 309 18.56 13.56 -24.84
N PHE A 310 17.71 14.32 -24.13
CA PHE A 310 17.23 13.90 -22.81
C PHE A 310 16.42 12.60 -22.89
N LEU A 311 15.53 12.47 -23.88
CA LEU A 311 14.70 11.28 -24.02
C LEU A 311 15.52 10.04 -24.36
N GLU A 312 16.48 10.14 -25.27
CA GLU A 312 17.42 9.06 -25.60
C GLU A 312 18.19 8.61 -24.35
N PHE A 313 18.74 9.57 -23.60
CA PHE A 313 19.40 9.33 -22.32
C PHE A 313 18.47 8.65 -21.31
N TYR A 314 17.25 9.17 -21.14
CA TYR A 314 16.27 8.68 -20.18
C TYR A 314 15.85 7.24 -20.49
N LYS A 315 15.57 6.91 -21.76
CA LYS A 315 15.18 5.54 -22.17
C LYS A 315 16.29 4.52 -21.91
N GLN A 316 17.54 4.86 -22.23
CA GLN A 316 18.70 3.99 -22.01
C GLN A 316 18.92 3.69 -20.53
N HIS A 317 18.82 4.71 -19.68
CA HIS A 317 19.15 4.60 -18.26
C HIS A 317 18.07 3.93 -17.41
N ASN A 318 16.82 3.96 -17.88
CA ASN A 318 15.66 3.45 -17.16
C ASN A 318 15.20 2.07 -17.65
N ASN A 319 15.97 1.44 -18.56
CA ASN A 319 15.68 0.12 -19.14
C ASN A 319 14.21 -0.01 -19.58
N ILE A 320 13.69 0.96 -20.33
CA ILE A 320 12.33 0.88 -20.86
C ILE A 320 12.31 -0.22 -21.94
N ILE A 321 11.90 -1.43 -21.55
CA ILE A 321 11.92 -2.60 -22.41
C ILE A 321 10.78 -2.48 -23.43
N SER A 322 11.11 -2.70 -24.69
CA SER A 322 10.15 -2.67 -25.78
C SER A 322 10.18 -3.97 -26.58
N GLU A 323 9.02 -4.41 -27.04
CA GLU A 323 8.85 -5.62 -27.86
C GLU A 323 7.91 -5.28 -29.02
N ASN A 324 8.42 -5.32 -30.25
CA ASN A 324 7.70 -4.91 -31.46
C ASN A 324 7.09 -3.50 -31.32
N ASN A 325 5.76 -3.37 -31.45
CA ASN A 325 5.01 -2.12 -31.35
C ASN A 325 4.49 -1.82 -29.93
N TYR A 326 5.05 -2.46 -28.91
CA TYR A 326 4.61 -2.33 -27.52
C TYR A 326 5.78 -2.05 -26.57
N TYR A 327 5.49 -1.38 -25.46
CA TYR A 327 6.35 -1.36 -24.28
C TYR A 327 5.90 -2.41 -23.27
N VAL A 328 6.87 -2.97 -22.54
CA VAL A 328 6.60 -3.89 -21.42
C VAL A 328 6.31 -3.07 -20.18
N LYS A 329 5.06 -3.14 -19.72
CA LYS A 329 4.54 -2.37 -18.59
C LYS A 329 4.76 -3.11 -17.27
N ALA A 330 4.54 -4.42 -17.26
CA ALA A 330 4.82 -5.29 -16.13
C ALA A 330 5.10 -6.72 -16.56
N ASP A 331 5.81 -7.43 -15.69
CA ASP A 331 5.98 -8.89 -15.71
C ASP A 331 5.41 -9.48 -14.42
N ILE A 332 4.22 -10.07 -14.53
CA ILE A 332 3.42 -10.53 -13.39
C ILE A 332 3.78 -11.99 -13.12
N LYS A 333 4.43 -12.24 -12.00
CA LYS A 333 4.91 -13.58 -11.61
C LYS A 333 4.07 -14.21 -10.52
N TYR A 334 3.38 -13.38 -9.73
CA TYR A 334 2.68 -13.82 -8.54
C TYR A 334 1.29 -13.20 -8.42
N PHE A 335 0.43 -13.86 -7.65
CA PHE A 335 -0.83 -13.29 -7.18
C PHE A 335 -1.07 -13.65 -5.71
N LEU A 336 -1.81 -12.79 -5.02
CA LEU A 336 -2.30 -13.00 -3.68
C LEU A 336 -3.78 -13.41 -3.77
N PRO A 337 -4.18 -14.60 -3.32
CA PRO A 337 -5.56 -15.06 -3.45
C PRO A 337 -6.59 -14.17 -2.74
N GLY A 338 -6.21 -13.54 -1.61
CA GLY A 338 -7.12 -12.79 -0.78
C GLY A 338 -8.30 -13.66 -0.31
N ASN A 339 -9.53 -13.16 -0.47
CA ASN A 339 -10.76 -13.90 -0.15
C ASN A 339 -11.35 -14.64 -1.37
N LEU A 340 -10.54 -14.93 -2.40
CA LEU A 340 -11.01 -15.65 -3.57
C LEU A 340 -11.55 -17.04 -3.19
N THR A 341 -12.75 -17.37 -3.69
CA THR A 341 -13.28 -18.73 -3.64
C THR A 341 -13.60 -19.23 -5.04
N ILE A 342 -13.43 -20.52 -5.29
CA ILE A 342 -13.97 -21.22 -6.47
C ILE A 342 -15.11 -22.11 -6.00
N GLU A 343 -16.32 -21.92 -6.54
CA GLU A 343 -17.51 -22.68 -6.15
C GLU A 343 -17.75 -22.66 -4.62
N ASN A 344 -17.60 -21.46 -4.05
CA ASN A 344 -17.70 -21.15 -2.61
C ASN A 344 -16.64 -21.82 -1.72
N LEU A 345 -15.64 -22.50 -2.29
CA LEU A 345 -14.51 -23.06 -1.57
C LEU A 345 -13.29 -22.11 -1.65
N PRO A 346 -12.78 -21.57 -0.52
CA PRO A 346 -11.50 -20.88 -0.50
C PRO A 346 -10.32 -21.87 -0.62
N PHE A 347 -9.16 -21.37 -1.04
CA PHE A 347 -7.92 -22.16 -1.01
C PHE A 347 -7.51 -22.53 0.41
N LYS A 348 -6.64 -23.54 0.54
CA LYS A 348 -6.23 -24.12 1.84
C LYS A 348 -5.56 -23.07 2.71
N ASP A 349 -4.52 -22.44 2.16
CA ASP A 349 -3.75 -21.44 2.87
C ASP A 349 -4.37 -20.05 2.66
N LYS A 350 -5.03 -19.57 3.71
CA LYS A 350 -5.64 -18.24 3.78
C LYS A 350 -4.65 -17.15 4.20
N THR A 351 -3.38 -17.47 4.45
CA THR A 351 -2.37 -16.45 4.76
C THR A 351 -2.15 -15.54 3.55
N PRO A 352 -1.75 -14.28 3.76
CA PRO A 352 -1.44 -13.36 2.68
C PRO A 352 -0.08 -13.70 2.04
N GLN A 353 0.07 -14.94 1.58
CA GLN A 353 1.24 -15.43 0.88
C GLN A 353 1.03 -15.38 -0.64
N TRP A 354 2.06 -14.93 -1.34
CA TRP A 354 2.08 -14.88 -2.79
C TRP A 354 2.13 -16.29 -3.40
N ARG A 355 1.31 -16.51 -4.43
CA ARG A 355 1.28 -17.74 -5.23
C ARG A 355 1.98 -17.51 -6.56
N ASN A 356 2.79 -18.48 -6.97
CA ASN A 356 3.47 -18.46 -8.24
C ASN A 356 2.49 -18.74 -9.38
N LEU A 357 2.55 -17.94 -10.44
CA LEU A 357 2.00 -18.31 -11.73
C LEU A 357 2.93 -19.33 -12.40
N LYS A 358 2.35 -20.26 -13.15
CA LYS A 358 3.12 -21.27 -13.90
C LYS A 358 4.00 -20.63 -14.97
N THR A 359 3.45 -19.67 -15.70
CA THR A 359 4.17 -18.82 -16.64
C THR A 359 3.90 -17.37 -16.29
N PRO A 360 4.92 -16.50 -16.20
CA PRO A 360 4.72 -15.07 -15.98
C PRO A 360 3.85 -14.43 -17.06
N ILE A 361 2.98 -13.50 -16.67
CA ILE A 361 2.11 -12.76 -17.57
C ILE A 361 2.76 -11.42 -17.89
N LYS A 362 3.04 -11.19 -19.17
CA LYS A 362 3.63 -9.92 -19.63
C LYS A 362 2.51 -8.95 -20.00
N VAL A 363 2.41 -7.83 -19.29
CA VAL A 363 1.48 -6.75 -19.61
C VAL A 363 2.15 -5.75 -20.54
N LEU A 364 1.56 -5.55 -21.71
CA LEU A 364 2.05 -4.72 -22.79
C LEU A 364 1.17 -3.49 -22.97
N VAL A 365 1.77 -2.37 -23.38
CA VAL A 365 1.04 -1.14 -23.74
C VAL A 365 1.48 -0.65 -25.11
N PRO A 366 0.56 -0.18 -25.98
CA PRO A 366 0.92 0.37 -27.29
C PRO A 366 1.96 1.49 -27.20
N LYS A 367 2.94 1.50 -28.13
CA LYS A 367 4.05 2.46 -28.14
C LYS A 367 3.61 3.90 -28.44
N ASP A 368 2.74 4.06 -29.42
CA ASP A 368 2.29 5.35 -29.97
C ASP A 368 2.01 6.40 -28.89
N LYS A 369 1.10 6.09 -27.95
CA LYS A 369 0.72 7.04 -26.90
C LYS A 369 1.78 7.18 -25.82
N VAL A 370 2.51 6.12 -25.51
CA VAL A 370 3.59 6.19 -24.51
C VAL A 370 4.75 7.03 -25.02
N ASP A 371 5.08 6.93 -26.31
CA ASP A 371 6.09 7.76 -26.97
C ASP A 371 5.67 9.24 -27.00
N GLU A 372 4.41 9.53 -27.30
CA GLU A 372 3.87 10.90 -27.18
C GLU A 372 4.00 11.44 -25.74
N GLN A 373 3.60 10.64 -24.75
CA GLN A 373 3.70 11.04 -23.34
C GLN A 373 5.14 11.27 -22.88
N LEU A 374 6.06 10.41 -23.30
CA LEU A 374 7.49 10.53 -23.04
C LEU A 374 8.11 11.75 -23.71
N GLN A 375 7.70 12.06 -24.94
CA GLN A 375 8.15 13.25 -25.66
C GLN A 375 7.69 14.52 -24.94
N GLN A 376 6.40 14.62 -24.59
CA GLN A 376 5.87 15.75 -23.83
C GLN A 376 6.56 15.89 -22.46
N PHE A 377 6.83 14.77 -21.79
CA PHE A 377 7.62 14.77 -20.55
C PHE A 377 9.02 15.35 -20.78
N ALA A 378 9.75 14.86 -21.79
CA ALA A 378 11.09 15.33 -22.11
C ALA A 378 11.11 16.84 -22.42
N GLU A 379 10.14 17.33 -23.19
CA GLU A 379 9.97 18.75 -23.50
C GLU A 379 9.76 19.58 -22.24
N LYS A 380 8.91 19.12 -21.31
CA LYS A 380 8.65 19.84 -20.05
C LYS A 380 9.86 19.87 -19.13
N ILE A 381 10.61 18.77 -19.04
CA ILE A 381 11.85 18.74 -18.26
C ILE A 381 12.90 19.67 -18.87
N MET A 382 13.07 19.68 -20.19
CA MET A 382 14.03 20.59 -20.84
C MET A 382 13.60 22.06 -20.75
N ALA A 383 12.30 22.36 -20.86
CA ALA A 383 11.78 23.70 -20.65
C ALA A 383 12.10 24.21 -19.23
N PHE A 384 11.97 23.35 -18.21
CA PHE A 384 12.39 23.67 -16.84
C PHE A 384 13.90 23.94 -16.75
N TRP A 385 14.73 23.11 -17.39
CA TRP A 385 16.19 23.30 -17.43
C TRP A 385 16.59 24.62 -18.07
N HIS A 386 15.96 24.97 -19.19
CA HIS A 386 16.21 26.22 -19.91
C HIS A 386 15.73 27.45 -19.15
N TYR A 387 14.56 27.37 -18.51
CA TYR A 387 13.99 28.47 -17.73
C TYR A 387 14.97 29.00 -16.67
N TYR A 388 15.66 28.08 -15.99
CA TYR A 388 16.66 28.43 -14.97
C TYR A 388 18.12 28.38 -15.46
N LYS A 389 18.35 28.22 -16.78
CA LYS A 389 19.67 27.90 -17.38
C LYS A 389 20.53 27.01 -16.47
N LEU A 390 19.93 25.89 -16.05
CA LEU A 390 20.41 25.08 -14.93
C LEU A 390 21.77 24.44 -15.26
N GLU A 391 22.79 24.71 -14.44
CA GLU A 391 24.14 24.17 -14.59
C GLU A 391 24.36 22.98 -13.63
N THR A 392 25.00 21.91 -14.12
CA THR A 392 25.40 20.76 -13.32
C THR A 392 26.91 20.68 -13.15
N TYR A 393 27.36 20.23 -11.98
CA TYR A 393 28.75 19.91 -11.63
C TYR A 393 28.77 18.71 -10.69
N ASN A 394 29.95 18.13 -10.43
CA ASN A 394 30.08 16.87 -9.68
C ASN A 394 29.25 16.79 -8.36
N ASN A 395 29.26 17.85 -7.55
CA ASN A 395 28.47 17.98 -6.31
C ASN A 395 27.68 19.30 -6.24
N LYS A 396 27.42 19.95 -7.37
CA LYS A 396 26.82 21.29 -7.37
C LYS A 396 25.78 21.46 -8.48
N LEU A 397 24.65 22.04 -8.12
CA LEU A 397 23.57 22.42 -9.02
C LEU A 397 23.36 23.93 -8.95
N VAL A 398 23.25 24.59 -10.09
CA VAL A 398 23.22 26.06 -10.16
C VAL A 398 22.05 26.56 -10.98
N PHE A 399 21.13 27.27 -10.32
CA PHE A 399 20.00 27.95 -10.93
C PHE A 399 20.39 29.39 -11.26
N LYS A 400 20.28 29.75 -12.54
CA LYS A 400 20.37 31.13 -13.04
C LYS A 400 18.96 31.71 -13.11
N MET A 401 18.64 32.61 -12.19
CA MET A 401 17.29 33.16 -12.05
C MET A 401 17.26 34.59 -12.56
N ASN A 402 16.11 35.01 -13.10
CA ASN A 402 15.84 36.43 -13.27
C ASN A 402 15.66 37.09 -11.89
N GLN A 403 15.78 38.42 -11.82
CA GLN A 403 15.72 39.14 -10.55
C GLN A 403 14.39 38.94 -9.80
N ALA A 404 13.25 38.95 -10.50
CA ALA A 404 11.93 38.83 -9.86
C ALA A 404 11.71 37.46 -9.19
N ASP A 405 12.16 36.39 -9.86
CA ASP A 405 12.14 35.03 -9.34
C ASP A 405 13.09 34.89 -8.15
N PHE A 406 14.30 35.45 -8.27
CA PHE A 406 15.28 35.46 -7.18
C PHE A 406 14.75 36.19 -5.95
N ASP A 407 14.18 37.39 -6.11
CA ASP A 407 13.60 38.17 -5.02
C ASP A 407 12.47 37.41 -4.32
N THR A 408 11.66 36.68 -5.10
CA THR A 408 10.60 35.83 -4.57
C THR A 408 11.17 34.69 -3.73
N LEU A 409 12.21 34.00 -4.23
CA LEU A 409 12.89 32.94 -3.50
C LEU A 409 13.61 33.47 -2.25
N PHE A 410 14.31 34.59 -2.36
CA PHE A 410 15.04 35.24 -1.27
C PHE A 410 14.12 35.62 -0.11
N LYS A 411 12.91 36.14 -0.41
CA LYS A 411 11.87 36.39 0.60
C LYS A 411 11.48 35.11 1.34
N LYS A 412 11.35 33.97 0.64
CA LYS A 412 11.01 32.67 1.25
C LYS A 412 12.14 32.11 2.10
N VAL A 413 13.37 32.17 1.61
CA VAL A 413 14.58 31.74 2.34
C VAL A 413 14.79 32.59 3.60
N SER A 414 14.41 33.87 3.57
CA SER A 414 14.45 34.74 4.75
C SER A 414 13.43 34.40 5.83
N LEU A 415 12.46 33.51 5.56
CA LEU A 415 11.54 32.96 6.56
C LEU A 415 12.09 31.71 7.24
N PHE A 416 13.29 31.24 6.87
CA PHE A 416 13.91 30.09 7.54
C PHE A 416 14.15 30.43 9.00
N LYS A 417 13.51 29.65 9.88
CA LYS A 417 13.75 29.76 11.30
C LYS A 417 14.84 28.77 11.73
N PRO A 418 15.65 29.08 12.75
CA PRO A 418 16.66 28.17 13.27
C PRO A 418 16.10 26.79 13.62
N GLU A 419 14.90 26.75 14.19
CA GLU A 419 14.19 25.53 14.61
C GLU A 419 13.48 24.78 13.47
N SER A 420 13.45 25.34 12.25
CA SER A 420 12.82 24.66 11.11
C SER A 420 13.67 23.46 10.70
N SER A 421 13.03 22.30 10.54
CA SER A 421 13.71 21.12 10.00
C SER A 421 14.26 21.40 8.59
N VAL A 422 15.34 20.70 8.21
CA VAL A 422 15.89 20.78 6.85
C VAL A 422 14.81 20.48 5.83
N ASP A 423 13.96 19.48 6.09
CA ASP A 423 12.83 19.13 5.23
C ASP A 423 11.87 20.28 4.99
N ALA A 424 11.45 20.99 6.05
CA ALA A 424 10.52 22.10 5.90
C ALA A 424 11.15 23.23 5.05
N ARG A 425 12.45 23.48 5.22
CA ARG A 425 13.20 24.47 4.44
C ARG A 425 13.36 24.06 2.98
N MET A 426 13.71 22.80 2.73
CA MET A 426 13.84 22.23 1.38
C MET A 426 12.50 22.18 0.64
N THR A 427 11.42 21.82 1.35
CA THR A 427 10.06 21.88 0.80
C THR A 427 9.70 23.30 0.40
N LEU A 428 9.88 24.28 1.28
CA LEU A 428 9.58 25.68 0.96
C LEU A 428 10.37 26.18 -0.26
N LEU A 429 11.65 25.81 -0.34
CA LEU A 429 12.54 26.21 -1.44
C LEU A 429 12.07 25.64 -2.78
N PHE A 430 11.92 24.31 -2.86
CA PHE A 430 11.61 23.65 -4.13
C PHE A 430 10.17 23.83 -4.57
N GLU A 431 9.20 23.88 -3.65
CA GLU A 431 7.84 24.28 -4.00
C GLU A 431 7.81 25.70 -4.58
N THR A 432 8.61 26.62 -4.06
CA THR A 432 8.69 27.98 -4.60
C THR A 432 9.24 27.96 -6.03
N ILE A 433 10.34 27.26 -6.28
CA ILE A 433 10.95 27.12 -7.61
C ILE A 433 9.96 26.49 -8.60
N PHE A 434 9.31 25.39 -8.22
CA PHE A 434 8.37 24.71 -9.11
C PHE A 434 7.13 25.55 -9.38
N ASN A 435 6.64 26.32 -8.40
CA ASN A 435 5.52 27.23 -8.58
C ASN A 435 5.87 28.40 -9.50
N LEU A 436 7.07 28.97 -9.38
CA LEU A 436 7.53 30.04 -10.28
C LEU A 436 7.52 29.57 -11.74
N PHE A 437 8.13 28.42 -12.02
CA PHE A 437 8.07 27.82 -13.35
C PHE A 437 6.63 27.50 -13.79
N ASN A 438 5.83 26.86 -12.94
CA ASN A 438 4.45 26.49 -13.26
C ASN A 438 3.53 27.70 -13.52
N ASN A 439 3.85 28.89 -13.00
CA ASN A 439 3.11 30.12 -13.30
C ASN A 439 3.33 30.62 -14.73
N THR A 440 4.39 30.16 -15.39
CA THR A 440 4.64 30.41 -16.82
C THR A 440 3.91 29.42 -17.74
N CYS A 441 3.38 28.33 -17.17
CA CYS A 441 2.72 27.26 -17.91
C CYS A 441 1.19 27.40 -17.86
N ALA A 442 0.51 26.89 -18.90
CA ALA A 442 -0.93 26.68 -18.84
C ALA A 442 -1.29 25.67 -17.73
N ALA A 443 -2.51 25.76 -17.18
CA ALA A 443 -2.93 24.91 -16.06
C ALA A 443 -2.85 23.40 -16.36
N THR A 444 -3.14 22.99 -17.59
CA THR A 444 -3.06 21.59 -18.09
C THR A 444 -1.63 21.10 -18.30
N GLU A 445 -0.65 22.00 -18.25
CA GLU A 445 0.75 21.73 -18.58
C GLU A 445 1.67 21.77 -17.36
N LYS A 446 1.11 22.01 -16.17
CA LYS A 446 1.89 22.13 -14.95
C LYS A 446 2.58 20.81 -14.62
N ILE A 447 3.86 20.90 -14.30
CA ILE A 447 4.61 19.76 -13.76
C ILE A 447 4.15 19.50 -12.33
N LYS A 448 4.03 18.21 -11.99
CA LYS A 448 3.84 17.80 -10.60
C LYS A 448 5.21 17.63 -9.97
N SER A 449 5.32 17.92 -8.69
CA SER A 449 6.56 17.74 -7.93
C SER A 449 6.35 16.87 -6.72
N LYS A 450 7.40 16.20 -6.29
CA LYS A 450 7.42 15.47 -5.03
C LYS A 450 8.78 15.58 -4.36
N ILE A 451 8.75 15.79 -3.06
CA ILE A 451 9.93 15.67 -2.20
C ILE A 451 9.71 14.47 -1.32
N TYR A 452 10.50 13.43 -1.53
CA TYR A 452 10.45 12.25 -0.68
C TYR A 452 11.47 12.37 0.45
N LYS A 453 11.07 11.84 1.58
CA LYS A 453 11.81 11.86 2.82
C LYS A 453 12.00 10.40 3.25
N PRO A 454 13.19 10.02 3.71
CA PRO A 454 13.41 8.70 4.27
C PRO A 454 12.52 8.55 5.52
N ASN A 455 11.79 7.44 5.60
CA ASN A 455 11.10 7.07 6.83
C ASN A 455 12.15 6.74 7.89
N VAL A 456 12.07 7.40 9.05
CA VAL A 456 12.85 7.03 10.23
C VAL A 456 12.18 5.79 10.81
N ALA A 457 12.69 4.60 10.49
CA ALA A 457 12.30 3.40 11.22
C ALA A 457 13.03 3.42 12.57
N GLU A 458 12.28 3.37 13.67
CA GLU A 458 12.82 3.43 15.05
C GLU A 458 13.77 2.26 15.39
N GLU A 459 13.83 1.23 14.55
CA GLU A 459 14.61 0.02 14.81
C GLU A 459 16.08 0.11 14.37
N GLU A 460 16.44 1.07 13.50
CA GLU A 460 17.84 1.33 13.14
C GLU A 460 18.38 2.55 13.90
N LYS A 461 19.43 2.34 14.70
CA LYS A 461 20.02 3.32 15.64
C LYS A 461 20.60 4.60 15.02
N VAL A 462 20.34 4.90 13.74
CA VAL A 462 20.74 6.17 13.14
C VAL A 462 19.54 6.89 12.54
N ILE A 463 19.08 7.90 13.27
CA ILE A 463 18.19 8.93 12.76
C ILE A 463 18.87 9.51 11.51
N SER A 464 18.21 9.47 10.35
CA SER A 464 18.70 10.17 9.15
C SER A 464 18.72 11.67 9.45
N LYS A 465 19.87 12.17 9.90
CA LYS A 465 20.05 13.59 10.20
C LYS A 465 20.50 14.29 8.93
N PHE A 466 19.74 15.30 8.52
CA PHE A 466 20.16 16.25 7.50
C PHE A 466 20.59 17.55 8.18
N LYS A 467 21.71 18.10 7.73
CA LYS A 467 22.15 19.45 8.09
C LYS A 467 22.16 20.30 6.82
N MET A 468 21.72 21.54 6.97
CA MET A 468 21.65 22.50 5.88
C MET A 468 22.29 23.80 6.33
N GLU A 469 23.30 24.24 5.60
CA GLU A 469 23.89 25.57 5.76
C GLU A 469 23.39 26.45 4.62
N THR A 470 23.07 27.71 4.94
CA THR A 470 22.57 28.68 3.97
C THR A 470 23.42 29.93 4.04
N ILE A 471 24.02 30.29 2.92
CA ILE A 471 24.77 31.53 2.72
C ILE A 471 23.95 32.34 1.73
N LYS A 472 23.68 33.61 2.04
CA LYS A 472 22.89 34.47 1.17
C LYS A 472 23.44 35.89 1.13
N ASP A 473 23.37 36.49 -0.04
CA ASP A 473 23.57 37.91 -0.31
C ASP A 473 22.51 38.38 -1.31
N ASP A 474 22.56 39.65 -1.71
CA ASP A 474 21.54 40.28 -2.56
C ASP A 474 21.46 39.68 -3.98
N LYS A 475 22.40 38.81 -4.38
CA LYS A 475 22.44 38.18 -5.71
C LYS A 475 22.69 36.68 -5.71
N ASN A 476 22.93 36.08 -4.54
CA ASN A 476 23.26 34.67 -4.38
C ASN A 476 22.56 34.07 -3.16
N ILE A 477 22.00 32.87 -3.33
CA ILE A 477 21.62 31.97 -2.24
C ILE A 477 22.35 30.65 -2.48
N THR A 478 23.29 30.32 -1.61
CA THR A 478 24.01 29.04 -1.61
C THR A 478 23.54 28.17 -0.45
N ILE A 479 23.14 26.94 -0.76
CA ILE A 479 22.71 25.93 0.19
C ILE A 479 23.71 24.79 0.14
N LYS A 480 24.31 24.46 1.29
CA LYS A 480 25.13 23.24 1.45
C LYS A 480 24.32 22.22 2.23
N LEU A 481 24.14 21.04 1.65
CA LEU A 481 23.44 19.93 2.27
C LEU A 481 24.44 18.89 2.74
N PHE A 482 24.21 18.41 3.95
CA PHE A 482 24.96 17.35 4.59
C PHE A 482 23.97 16.33 5.15
N ARG A 483 24.40 15.08 5.24
CA ARG A 483 23.59 13.99 5.77
C ARG A 483 24.44 13.01 6.54
N ASN A 484 23.82 12.31 7.47
CA ASN A 484 24.41 11.12 8.08
C ASN A 484 24.12 9.86 7.23
N HIS A 485 24.76 8.75 7.57
CA HIS A 485 24.57 7.41 7.03
C HIS A 485 23.73 6.59 7.99
N TYR A 486 23.13 5.51 7.51
CA TYR A 486 22.61 4.46 8.38
C TYR A 486 23.75 3.68 9.02
N SER A 487 23.44 2.87 10.03
CA SER A 487 24.42 2.03 10.73
C SER A 487 25.13 1.00 9.83
N ASP A 488 24.56 0.69 8.66
CA ASP A 488 25.15 -0.20 7.65
C ASP A 488 26.08 0.53 6.65
N GLY A 489 26.30 1.84 6.86
CA GLY A 489 27.10 2.72 6.01
C GLY A 489 26.38 3.21 4.74
N ASN A 490 25.11 2.86 4.53
CA ASN A 490 24.33 3.35 3.41
C ASN A 490 23.78 4.76 3.68
N TYR A 491 23.64 5.57 2.64
CA TYR A 491 23.04 6.89 2.78
C TYR A 491 21.51 6.85 2.76
N PRO A 492 20.84 7.73 3.53
CA PRO A 492 19.40 7.89 3.44
C PRO A 492 18.99 8.42 2.07
N ILE A 493 17.94 7.79 1.51
CA ILE A 493 17.37 8.17 0.23
C ILE A 493 16.60 9.49 0.40
N TYR A 494 17.01 10.51 -0.37
CA TYR A 494 16.34 11.81 -0.46
C TYR A 494 16.25 12.22 -1.92
N TYR A 495 15.03 12.43 -2.42
CA TYR A 495 14.85 12.82 -3.81
C TYR A 495 13.82 13.94 -3.97
N ILE A 496 14.12 14.81 -4.93
CA ILE A 496 13.29 15.93 -5.33
C ILE A 496 12.96 15.70 -6.79
N ASN A 497 11.75 15.24 -7.03
CA ASN A 497 11.30 14.77 -8.33
C ASN A 497 10.33 15.75 -8.95
N LEU A 498 10.47 15.92 -10.26
CA LEU A 498 9.46 16.50 -11.14
C LEU A 498 8.84 15.41 -11.97
N SER A 499 7.59 15.59 -12.37
CA SER A 499 6.91 14.68 -13.27
C SER A 499 5.92 15.35 -14.20
N TYR A 500 5.74 14.71 -15.34
CA TYR A 500 4.71 15.02 -16.31
C TYR A 500 4.28 13.72 -17.00
N ASN A 501 2.99 13.56 -17.31
CA ASN A 501 2.40 12.32 -17.83
C ASN A 501 2.78 11.05 -17.04
N ASP A 502 2.86 11.19 -15.72
CA ASP A 502 3.26 10.14 -14.76
C ASP A 502 4.71 9.66 -14.89
N PHE A 503 5.52 10.26 -15.77
CA PHE A 503 6.97 10.06 -15.84
C PHE A 503 7.69 11.02 -14.91
N GLY A 504 8.70 10.55 -14.18
CA GLY A 504 9.44 11.33 -13.19
C GLY A 504 10.93 11.45 -13.48
N TYR A 505 11.54 12.53 -12.99
CA TYR A 505 12.99 12.74 -12.98
C TYR A 505 13.43 13.46 -11.69
N SER A 506 14.56 13.05 -11.11
CA SER A 506 15.16 13.68 -9.93
C SER A 506 16.31 14.62 -10.30
N PHE A 507 16.38 15.76 -9.60
CA PHE A 507 17.51 16.70 -9.65
C PHE A 507 18.63 16.32 -8.68
N PHE A 508 18.28 15.49 -7.70
CA PHE A 508 19.19 14.97 -6.70
C PHE A 508 19.63 13.59 -7.13
N PHE A 509 20.95 13.38 -7.17
CA PHE A 509 21.46 12.04 -7.32
C PHE A 509 21.55 11.37 -5.95
N THR A 510 20.99 10.18 -5.86
CA THR A 510 21.29 9.25 -4.79
C THR A 510 22.73 8.76 -5.01
N PRO A 511 23.58 8.75 -3.97
CA PRO A 511 24.92 8.16 -4.05
C PRO A 511 24.80 6.69 -4.38
N ASP A 512 25.85 6.15 -4.99
CA ASP A 512 25.93 4.71 -5.16
C ASP A 512 26.06 4.02 -3.78
N GLU A 513 25.57 2.79 -3.67
CA GLU A 513 25.75 1.94 -2.47
C GLU A 513 27.22 1.66 -2.18
N LYS A 514 28.12 1.95 -3.13
CA LYS A 514 29.57 1.85 -3.01
C LYS A 514 30.24 3.12 -2.48
N GLU A 515 29.54 4.26 -2.42
CA GLU A 515 30.04 5.52 -1.87
C GLU A 515 29.89 5.60 -0.33
N ARG A 516 29.79 4.45 0.36
CA ARG A 516 29.62 4.35 1.83
C ARG A 516 30.70 5.11 2.58
N ASN A 517 30.35 5.72 3.70
CA ASN A 517 31.34 6.16 4.68
C ASN A 517 31.32 5.19 5.87
N LEU A 518 32.51 4.67 6.20
CA LEU A 518 32.74 3.83 7.38
C LEU A 518 33.40 4.63 8.52
N GLU A 519 33.78 5.89 8.26
CA GLU A 519 34.24 6.82 9.28
C GLU A 519 33.04 7.37 10.04
N ASN A 520 33.17 7.41 11.37
CA ASN A 520 32.10 7.71 12.32
C ASN A 520 31.80 9.22 12.41
N ASP A 521 31.75 9.90 11.27
CA ASP A 521 31.45 11.33 11.17
C ASP A 521 29.94 11.56 11.31
N ASP A 522 29.55 12.52 12.15
CA ASP A 522 28.12 12.85 12.37
C ASP A 522 27.39 13.29 11.09
N TYR A 523 28.12 13.81 10.09
CA TYR A 523 27.60 14.25 8.80
C TYR A 523 28.66 14.19 7.68
N SER A 524 28.26 13.71 6.49
CA SER A 524 29.02 13.83 5.25
C SER A 524 28.38 14.84 4.29
N PHE A 525 29.21 15.59 3.56
CA PHE A 525 28.77 16.54 2.55
C PHE A 525 28.07 15.83 1.39
N LEU A 526 26.89 16.31 1.01
CA LEU A 526 26.08 15.74 -0.06
C LEU A 526 26.19 16.57 -1.34
N GLN A 527 25.70 17.81 -1.29
CA GLN A 527 25.54 18.63 -2.50
C GLN A 527 25.46 20.11 -2.13
N THR A 528 25.93 20.95 -3.05
CA THR A 528 25.68 22.39 -3.04
C THR A 528 24.60 22.74 -4.05
N ILE A 529 23.63 23.57 -3.64
CA ILE A 529 22.67 24.19 -4.55
C ILE A 529 22.89 25.68 -4.50
N GLU A 530 23.09 26.30 -5.65
CA GLU A 530 23.27 27.73 -5.79
C GLU A 530 22.13 28.33 -6.62
N PHE A 531 21.56 29.42 -6.13
CA PHE A 531 20.64 30.27 -6.88
C PHE A 531 21.32 31.62 -7.03
N LYS A 532 21.55 32.06 -8.27
CA LYS A 532 22.15 33.37 -8.53
C LYS A 532 21.40 34.11 -9.61
N VAL A 533 21.40 35.44 -9.48
CA VAL A 533 20.87 36.32 -10.53
C VAL A 533 21.76 36.17 -11.78
N GLY A 534 21.14 35.76 -12.88
CA GLY A 534 21.79 35.35 -14.12
C GLY A 534 21.88 36.41 -15.20
#